data_AF-A0A3B0B116-F1
#
_entry.id   AF-A0A3B0B116-F1
#
_cell.length_a   1.000
_cell.length_b   1.000
_cell.length_c   1.000
_cell.angle_alpha   90.00
_cell.angle_beta   90.00
_cell.angle_gamma   90.00
#
_symmetry.space_group_name_H-M   'P 1'
#
loop_
_entity.id
_entity.type
_entity.pdbx_description
1 polymer ?
#
loop_
_entity_poly.entity_id
_entity_poly.type
_entity_poly.pdbx_seq_one_letter_code
_entity_poly.pdbx_strand_id
1 'polypeptide(L)'
;MSYKNGKDFLPPSLLKELQKYIQGELVYIPKLEQTRAGWGENNGTRKLIEKRNREIYQMYKGGTSVLELIQRYHLSEDSIRKIIVKTRDLVQNVAK
;
A
#
# COMPACT_ATOMS: atom_id res chain seq x y z
N MET A 1 2.89 -10.39 9.70
CA MET A 1 2.08 -10.25 10.92
C MET A 1 2.75 -11.08 12.00
N SER A 2 3.06 -10.51 13.16
CA SER A 2 3.59 -11.28 14.29
C SER A 2 2.47 -12.14 14.85
N TYR A 3 2.69 -13.45 14.98
CA TYR A 3 1.79 -14.33 15.71
C TYR A 3 1.66 -13.83 17.16
N LYS A 4 0.43 -13.81 17.69
CA LYS A 4 0.16 -13.52 19.10
C LYS A 4 -0.68 -14.65 19.65
N ASN A 5 -0.23 -15.28 20.73
CA ASN A 5 -0.99 -16.33 21.38
C ASN A 5 -2.16 -15.69 22.16
N GLY A 6 -3.38 -16.15 21.92
CA GLY A 6 -4.58 -15.63 22.60
C GLY A 6 -4.49 -15.71 24.12
N LYS A 7 -3.76 -16.69 24.68
CA LYS A 7 -3.52 -16.81 26.13
C LYS A 7 -2.77 -15.63 26.72
N ASP A 8 -1.97 -14.93 25.91
CA ASP A 8 -1.09 -13.86 26.40
C ASP A 8 -1.81 -12.51 26.51
N PHE A 9 -2.92 -12.31 25.81
CA PHE A 9 -3.58 -11.00 25.72
C PHE A 9 -5.11 -10.99 25.82
N LEU A 10 -5.78 -12.14 25.70
CA LEU A 10 -7.24 -12.20 25.85
C LEU A 10 -7.63 -12.35 27.33
N PRO A 11 -8.71 -11.68 27.79
CA PRO A 11 -9.29 -11.97 29.08
C PRO A 11 -9.68 -13.45 29.22
N PRO A 12 -9.45 -14.09 30.38
CA PRO A 12 -9.74 -15.52 30.57
C PRO A 12 -11.19 -15.91 30.25
N SER A 13 -12.16 -15.03 30.58
CA SER A 13 -13.58 -15.25 30.26
C SER A 13 -13.84 -15.28 28.75
N LEU A 14 -13.23 -14.37 27.99
CA LEU A 14 -13.36 -14.32 26.53
C LEU A 14 -12.67 -15.50 25.87
N LEU A 15 -11.47 -15.89 26.33
CA LEU A 15 -10.79 -17.06 25.81
C LEU A 15 -11.62 -18.34 26.02
N LYS A 16 -12.20 -18.50 27.22
CA LYS A 16 -13.09 -19.62 27.54
C LYS A 16 -14.33 -19.65 26.64
N GLU A 17 -14.89 -18.49 26.33
CA GLU A 17 -16.05 -18.39 25.43
C GLU A 17 -15.68 -18.78 24.00
N LEU A 18 -14.57 -18.24 23.45
CA LEU A 18 -14.10 -18.58 22.11
C LEU A 18 -13.82 -20.08 21.96
N GLN A 19 -13.26 -20.72 22.99
CA GLN A 19 -12.99 -22.17 22.98
C GLN A 19 -14.26 -23.03 22.88
N LYS A 20 -15.45 -22.51 23.19
CA LYS A 20 -16.72 -23.23 22.94
C LYS A 20 -17.03 -23.37 21.45
N TYR A 21 -16.52 -22.46 20.62
CA TYR A 21 -16.80 -22.39 19.19
C TYR A 21 -15.64 -22.92 18.34
N ILE A 22 -14.39 -22.67 18.74
CA ILE A 22 -13.19 -23.03 17.97
C ILE A 22 -11.97 -23.23 18.87
N GLN A 23 -11.17 -24.27 18.60
CA GLN A 23 -9.99 -24.62 19.40
C GLN A 23 -8.85 -25.11 18.50
N GLY A 24 -7.62 -24.67 18.81
CA GLY A 24 -6.42 -25.12 18.08
C GLY A 24 -6.25 -24.53 16.67
N GLU A 25 -7.13 -23.64 16.25
CA GLU A 25 -7.13 -23.06 14.90
C GLU A 25 -6.73 -21.58 14.87
N LEU A 26 -6.32 -21.12 13.69
CA LEU A 26 -5.99 -19.71 13.43
C LEU A 26 -7.25 -18.93 13.08
N VAL A 27 -7.62 -17.96 13.93
CA VAL A 27 -8.79 -17.10 13.74
C VAL A 27 -8.34 -15.71 13.31
N TYR A 28 -8.88 -15.23 12.18
CA TYR A 28 -8.70 -13.84 11.76
C TYR A 28 -9.70 -12.92 12.48
N ILE A 29 -9.19 -11.94 13.21
CA ILE A 29 -10.00 -10.89 13.83
C ILE A 29 -9.91 -9.64 12.94
N PRO A 30 -11.00 -9.25 12.24
CA PRO A 30 -10.99 -8.04 11.44
C PRO A 30 -10.81 -6.80 12.31
N LYS A 31 -10.21 -5.74 11.74
CA LYS A 31 -10.15 -4.43 12.39
C LYS A 31 -11.56 -3.86 12.56
N LEU A 32 -11.78 -3.17 13.68
CA LEU A 32 -13.07 -2.55 14.03
C LEU A 32 -13.54 -1.51 13.02
N GLU A 33 -12.63 -0.77 12.38
CA GLU A 33 -13.00 0.23 11.40
C GLU A 33 -12.81 -0.27 9.96
N GLN A 34 -13.83 -0.01 9.14
CA GLN A 34 -13.83 -0.25 7.69
C GLN A 34 -12.76 0.55 6.92
N THR A 35 -12.01 1.43 7.59
CA THR A 35 -10.77 2.03 7.09
C THR A 35 -9.66 0.98 7.06
N ARG A 36 -9.79 0.02 6.12
CA ARG A 36 -8.62 -0.69 5.63
C ARG A 36 -7.64 0.40 5.17
N ALA A 37 -6.55 0.59 5.94
CA ALA A 37 -5.43 1.38 5.46
C ALA A 37 -5.12 0.87 4.05
N GLY A 38 -5.19 1.77 3.06
CA GLY A 38 -4.91 1.44 1.68
C GLY A 38 -3.55 0.77 1.59
N TRP A 39 -3.37 -0.12 0.61
CA TRP A 39 -2.11 -0.81 0.40
C TRP A 39 -0.93 0.18 0.44
N GLY A 40 0.00 -0.03 1.37
CA GLY A 40 1.17 0.84 1.54
C GLY A 40 1.01 2.07 2.45
N GLU A 41 -0.14 2.30 3.08
CA GLU A 41 -0.36 3.44 3.99
C GLU A 41 0.35 3.28 5.35
N ASN A 42 0.28 2.08 5.95
CA ASN A 42 0.86 1.83 7.26
C ASN A 42 2.39 1.68 7.27
N ASN A 43 3.01 1.39 6.13
CA ASN A 43 4.46 1.19 6.01
C ASN A 43 5.15 2.28 5.18
N GLY A 44 4.43 3.34 4.79
CA GLY A 44 4.97 4.47 4.03
C GLY A 44 5.26 4.18 2.55
N THR A 45 5.12 2.93 2.09
CA THR A 45 5.37 2.52 0.70
C THR A 45 4.53 3.33 -0.29
N ARG A 46 3.29 3.67 0.07
CA ARG A 46 2.42 4.50 -0.77
C ARG A 46 3.04 5.88 -1.04
N LYS A 47 3.52 6.56 0.01
CA LYS A 47 4.15 7.88 -0.12
C LYS A 47 5.44 7.82 -0.95
N LEU A 48 6.24 6.76 -0.78
CA LEU A 48 7.47 6.55 -1.55
C LEU A 48 7.17 6.37 -3.04
N ILE A 49 6.18 5.53 -3.37
CA ILE A 49 5.76 5.31 -4.76
C ILE A 49 5.22 6.61 -5.37
N GLU A 50 4.40 7.36 -4.64
CA GLU A 50 3.88 8.64 -5.12
C GLU A 50 5.00 9.67 -5.34
N LYS A 51 6.00 9.73 -4.46
CA LYS A 51 7.18 10.59 -4.65
C LYS A 51 7.95 10.21 -5.91
N ARG A 52 8.27 8.93 -6.09
CA ARG A 52 8.93 8.41 -7.29
C ARG A 52 8.13 8.72 -8.56
N ASN A 53 6.82 8.52 -8.53
CA ASN A 53 5.97 8.77 -9.70
C ASN A 53 5.94 10.26 -10.10
N ARG A 54 5.93 11.17 -9.11
CA ARG A 54 6.07 12.62 -9.35
C ARG A 54 7.43 12.96 -9.97
N GLU A 55 8.50 12.38 -9.46
CA GLU A 55 9.86 12.58 -9.99
C GLU A 55 9.99 12.10 -11.44
N ILE A 56 9.47 10.90 -11.75
CA ILE A 56 9.42 10.36 -13.13
C ILE A 56 8.69 11.33 -14.06
N TYR A 57 7.54 11.87 -13.64
CA TYR A 57 6.77 12.80 -14.44
C TYR A 57 7.49 14.14 -14.65
N GLN A 58 8.18 14.65 -13.63
CA GLN A 58 8.98 15.89 -13.75
C GLN A 58 10.15 15.72 -14.73
N MET A 59 10.89 14.60 -14.65
CA MET A 59 11.97 14.29 -15.60
C MET A 59 11.43 14.18 -17.03
N TYR A 60 10.30 13.49 -17.22
CA TYR A 60 9.63 13.40 -18.52
C TYR A 60 9.24 14.78 -19.07
N LYS A 61 8.64 15.65 -18.24
CA LYS A 61 8.31 17.03 -18.63
C LYS A 61 9.56 17.85 -18.95
N GLY A 62 10.69 17.54 -18.31
CA GLY A 62 12.01 18.12 -18.59
C GLY A 62 12.69 17.58 -19.85
N GLY A 63 12.05 16.70 -20.61
CA GLY A 63 12.55 16.18 -21.89
C GLY A 63 13.25 14.82 -21.81
N THR A 64 13.33 14.18 -20.64
CA THR A 64 13.87 12.81 -20.53
C THR A 64 12.98 11.83 -21.27
N SER A 65 13.59 10.97 -22.10
CA SER A 65 12.87 10.00 -22.91
C SER A 65 12.30 8.85 -22.06
N VAL A 66 11.28 8.17 -22.59
CA VAL A 66 10.70 6.99 -21.93
C VAL A 66 11.73 5.87 -21.75
N LEU A 67 12.65 5.70 -22.72
CA LEU A 67 13.70 4.69 -22.66
C LEU A 67 14.69 4.95 -21.52
N GLU A 68 15.11 6.20 -21.32
CA GLU A 68 15.98 6.58 -20.19
C GLU A 68 15.30 6.38 -18.84
N LEU A 69 14.01 6.66 -18.75
CA LEU A 69 13.22 6.44 -17.53
C LEU A 69 13.07 4.96 -17.20
N ILE A 70 12.86 4.10 -18.20
CA ILE A 70 12.84 2.64 -18.04
C ILE A 70 14.15 2.16 -17.42
N GLN A 71 15.28 2.59 -17.99
CA GLN A 71 16.61 2.20 -17.51
C GLN A 71 16.89 2.71 -16.10
N ARG A 72 16.58 3.98 -15.83
CA ARG A 72 16.86 4.63 -14.54
C ARG A 72 16.05 4.06 -13.38
N TYR A 73 14.78 3.72 -13.62
CA TYR A 73 13.88 3.26 -12.56
C TYR A 73 13.64 1.75 -12.56
N HIS A 74 14.21 1.02 -13.51
CA HIS A 74 14.04 -0.42 -13.69
C HIS A 74 12.56 -0.83 -13.76
N LEU A 75 11.76 -0.05 -14.51
CA LEU A 75 10.34 -0.28 -14.71
C LEU A 75 10.04 -0.62 -16.16
N SER A 76 9.00 -1.41 -16.40
CA SER A 76 8.52 -1.66 -17.77
C SER A 76 8.06 -0.37 -18.45
N GLU A 77 8.11 -0.35 -19.77
CA GLU A 77 7.60 0.77 -20.57
C GLU A 77 6.14 1.10 -20.24
N ASP A 78 5.29 0.07 -20.12
CA ASP A 78 3.88 0.24 -19.73
C ASP A 78 3.75 0.93 -18.37
N SER A 79 4.56 0.53 -17.39
CA SER A 79 4.56 1.15 -16.07
C SER A 79 4.94 2.63 -16.14
N ILE A 80 5.99 2.98 -16.89
CA ILE A 80 6.41 4.38 -17.07
C ILE A 80 5.31 5.19 -17.75
N ARG A 81 4.73 4.70 -18.85
CA ARG A 81 3.64 5.38 -19.56
C ARG A 81 2.43 5.59 -18.66
N LYS A 82 2.03 4.57 -17.90
CA LYS A 82 0.94 4.63 -16.94
C LYS A 82 1.20 5.64 -15.82
N ILE A 83 2.43 5.71 -15.32
CA ILE A 83 2.85 6.70 -14.31
C ILE A 83 2.74 8.11 -14.88
N ILE A 84 3.23 8.36 -16.10
CA ILE A 84 3.16 9.67 -16.75
C ILE A 84 1.71 10.12 -16.91
N VAL A 85 0.84 9.29 -17.48
CA VAL A 85 -0.57 9.62 -17.71
C VAL A 85 -1.29 9.90 -16.38
N LYS A 86 -1.22 8.97 -15.42
CA LYS A 86 -1.91 9.14 -14.13
C LYS A 86 -1.41 10.35 -13.35
N THR A 87 -0.11 10.63 -13.38
CA THR A 87 0.46 11.76 -12.65
C THR A 87 0.09 13.09 -13.31
N ARG A 88 0.03 13.14 -14.65
CA ARG A 88 -0.48 14.30 -15.38
C ARG A 88 -1.91 14.65 -14.98
N ASP A 89 -2.80 13.66 -14.97
CA ASP A 89 -4.21 13.87 -14.63
C ASP A 89 -4.36 14.36 -13.18
N LEU A 90 -3.58 13.81 -12.24
CA LEU A 90 -3.55 14.26 -10.85
C LEU A 90 -3.07 15.71 -10.72
N VAL A 91 -2.02 16.11 -11.44
CA VAL A 91 -1.52 17.50 -11.41
C VAL A 91 -2.54 18.47 -12.01
N GLN A 92 -3.24 18.08 -13.08
CA GLN A 92 -4.29 18.90 -13.69
C GLN A 92 -5.53 19.06 -12.79
N ASN A 93 -5.88 18.03 -12.02
CA ASN A 93 -7.01 18.09 -11.08
C ASN A 93 -6.73 18.92 -9.82
N VAL A 94 -5.46 19.05 -9.41
CA VAL A 94 -5.06 19.90 -8.27
C VAL A 94 -4.95 21.37 -8.66
N ALA A 95 -4.74 21.67 -9.94
CA ALA A 95 -4.66 23.04 -10.46
C ALA A 95 -6.04 23.67 -10.78
N LYS A 96 -7.14 22.92 -10.57
CA LYS A 96 -8.52 23.40 -10.64
C LYS A 96 -9.03 23.65 -9.23
#